data_AF-A0ABD1C5D4-F1
#
_entry.id   AF-A0ABD1C5D4-F1
#
_cell.length_a   1.000
_cell.length_b   1.000
_cell.length_c   1.000
_cell.angle_alpha   90.00
_cell.angle_beta   90.00
_cell.angle_gamma   90.00
#
_symmetry.space_group_name_H-M   'P 1'
#
loop_
_entity.id
_entity.type
_entity.pdbx_description
1 polymer ?
#
loop_
_entity_poly.entity_id
_entity_poly.type
_entity_poly.pdbx_seq_one_letter_code
_entity_poly.pdbx_strand_id
1 'polypeptide(L)' 'MVFHEKIKQVAKDCHFIHDEIVRGVIEPLHVSTKLQLADILTKALGRKKFQSFLIKLGICDLHTPT' A
#
# COMPACT_ATOMS: atom_id res chain seq x y z
N MET A 1 3.96 24.18 15.40
CA MET A 1 4.98 23.15 15.70
C MET A 1 4.58 21.74 15.27
N VAL A 2 3.30 21.34 15.31
CA VAL A 2 2.83 20.00 14.87
C VAL A 2 3.21 19.64 13.43
N PHE A 3 3.10 20.56 12.48
CA PHE A 3 3.49 20.31 11.08
C PHE A 3 4.99 20.08 10.91
N HIS A 4 5.81 20.78 11.70
CA HIS A 4 7.26 20.64 11.65
C HIS A 4 7.67 19.24 12.11
N GLU A 5 7.07 18.74 13.19
CA GLU A 5 7.32 17.36 13.66
C GLU A 5 6.86 16.31 12.66
N LYS A 6 5.70 16.50 12.01
CA LYS A 6 5.22 15.57 10.95
C LYS A 6 6.16 15.53 9.74
N ILE A 7 6.63 16.69 9.27
CA ILE A 7 7.60 16.77 8.15
C ILE A 7 8.91 16.10 8.55
N LYS A 8 9.38 16.34 9.78
CA LYS A 8 10.59 15.73 10.32
C LYS A 8 10.47 14.20 10.39
N GLN A 9 9.31 13.67 10.76
CA GLN A 9 9.09 12.22 10.77
C GLN A 9 9.14 11.63 9.36
N VAL A 10 8.42 12.23 8.40
CA VAL A 10 8.47 11.78 6.99
C VAL A 10 9.89 11.83 6.43
N ALA A 11 10.65 12.89 6.75
CA ALA A 11 12.04 13.00 6.32
C ALA A 11 12.93 11.88 6.89
N LYS A 12 12.76 11.55 8.17
CA LYS A 12 13.47 10.43 8.82
C LYS A 12 13.12 9.08 8.18
N ASP A 13 11.82 8.83 7.97
CA ASP A 13 11.35 7.57 7.38
C ASP A 13 11.88 7.41 5.95
N CYS A 14 11.88 8.49 5.16
CA CYS A 14 12.44 8.50 3.81
C CYS A 14 13.95 8.16 3.80
N HIS A 15 14.72 8.78 4.69
CA HIS A 15 16.16 8.51 4.80
C HIS A 15 16.44 7.06 5.20
N PHE A 16 15.70 6.54 6.19
CA PHE A 16 15.83 5.15 6.61
C PHE A 16 15.55 4.17 5.48
N ILE A 17 14.44 4.35 4.74
CA ILE A 17 14.11 3.46 3.61
C ILE A 17 15.16 3.55 2.49
N HIS A 18 15.67 4.75 2.19
CA HIS A 18 16.74 4.92 1.21
C HIS A 18 18.01 4.14 1.61
N ASP A 19 18.42 4.23 2.87
CA ASP A 19 19.61 3.53 3.35
C ASP A 19 19.43 2.00 3.31
N GLU A 20 18.26 1.49 3.65
CA GLU A 20 17.96 0.05 3.52
C GLU A 20 17.95 -0.43 2.06
N ILE A 21 17.53 0.42 1.12
CA ILE A 21 17.63 0.14 -0.32
C ILE A 21 19.10 0.09 -0.76
N VAL A 22 19.91 1.09 -0.38
CA VAL A 22 21.35 1.14 -0.71
C VAL A 22 22.11 -0.04 -0.11
N ARG A 23 21.74 -0.48 1.10
CA ARG A 23 22.29 -1.67 1.76
C ARG A 23 21.84 -2.99 1.10
N GLY A 24 20.87 -2.94 0.18
CA GLY A 24 20.30 -4.12 -0.48
C GLY A 24 19.37 -4.94 0.40
N VAL A 25 18.94 -4.41 1.55
CA VAL A 25 17.97 -5.07 2.44
C VAL A 25 16.57 -4.98 1.86
N ILE A 26 16.25 -3.88 1.17
CA ILE A 26 15.00 -3.66 0.45
C ILE A 26 15.29 -3.55 -1.05
N GLU A 27 14.64 -4.39 -1.86
CA GLU A 27 14.66 -4.27 -3.32
C GLU A 27 13.32 -3.74 -3.82
N PRO A 28 13.23 -2.49 -4.29
CA PRO A 28 11.98 -1.93 -4.80
C PRO A 28 11.63 -2.52 -6.17
N LEU A 29 10.45 -3.14 -6.27
CA LEU A 29 9.92 -3.67 -7.52
C LEU A 29 8.71 -2.87 -8.00
N HIS A 30 8.67 -2.59 -9.29
CA HIS A 30 7.52 -1.93 -9.89
C HIS A 30 6.30 -2.87 -9.88
N VAL A 31 5.21 -2.41 -9.27
CA VAL A 31 3.91 -3.08 -9.32
C VAL A 31 2.92 -2.16 -10.03
N SER A 32 2.31 -2.65 -11.12
CA SER A 32 1.26 -1.92 -11.81
C SER A 32 0.12 -1.59 -10.84
N THR A 33 -0.48 -0.40 -10.98
CA THR A 33 -1.62 0.05 -10.17
C THR A 33 -2.81 -0.94 -10.16
N LYS A 34 -2.95 -1.77 -11.20
CA LYS A 34 -3.98 -2.82 -11.29
C LYS A 34 -3.69 -4.05 -10.42
N LEU A 35 -2.46 -4.18 -9.93
CA LEU A 35 -1.94 -5.29 -9.14
C LEU A 35 -1.50 -4.87 -7.73
N GLN A 36 -1.49 -3.57 -7.43
CA GLN A 36 -1.13 -3.03 -6.11
C GLN A 36 -2.24 -3.26 -5.08
N LEU A 37 -2.36 -4.49 -4.57
CA LEU A 37 -3.44 -4.89 -3.64
C LEU A 37 -3.47 -4.06 -2.35
N ALA A 38 -2.32 -3.58 -1.87
CA ALA A 38 -2.21 -2.74 -0.67
C ALA A 38 -3.01 -1.43 -0.75
N ASP A 39 -3.38 -0.98 -1.96
CA ASP A 39 -4.28 0.15 -2.17
C ASP A 39 -5.62 -0.03 -1.42
N ILE A 40 -6.06 -1.28 -1.20
CA ILE A 40 -7.31 -1.57 -0.48
C ILE A 40 -7.29 -1.08 0.97
N LEU A 41 -6.12 -1.06 1.61
CA LEU A 41 -5.94 -0.67 3.01
C LEU A 41 -5.55 0.80 3.17
N THR A 42 -5.07 1.44 2.10
CA THR A 42 -4.41 2.75 2.17
C THR A 42 -5.16 3.85 1.43
N LYS A 43 -6.13 3.50 0.57
CA LYS A 43 -6.84 4.45 -0.30
C LYS A 43 -8.34 4.23 -0.27
N ALA A 44 -9.09 5.31 -0.46
CA ALA A 44 -10.50 5.23 -0.80
C ALA A 44 -10.65 4.78 -2.27
N LEU A 45 -11.02 3.52 -2.48
CA LEU A 45 -11.19 2.94 -3.81
C LEU A 45 -12.65 2.96 -4.26
N GLY A 46 -12.87 3.18 -5.55
CA GLY A 46 -14.19 2.96 -6.15
C GLY A 46 -14.61 1.49 -6.08
N ARG A 47 -15.91 1.23 -5.95
CA ARG A 47 -16.50 -0.12 -5.75
C ARG A 47 -15.92 -1.19 -6.67
N LYS A 48 -15.80 -0.91 -7.97
CA LYS A 48 -15.28 -1.88 -8.96
C LYS A 48 -13.83 -2.31 -8.68
N LYS A 49 -12.95 -1.34 -8.35
CA LYS A 49 -11.54 -1.61 -8.05
C LYS A 49 -11.41 -2.33 -6.70
N PHE A 50 -12.22 -1.93 -5.72
CA PHE A 50 -12.30 -2.60 -4.41
C PHE A 50 -12.74 -4.07 -4.53
N GLN A 51 -13.83 -4.35 -5.25
CA GLN A 51 -14.30 -5.72 -5.49
C GLN A 51 -13.26 -6.58 -6.24
N SER A 52 -12.61 -6.03 -7.26
CA SER A 52 -11.53 -6.74 -7.96
C SER A 52 -10.38 -7.12 -7.03
N PHE A 53 -10.02 -6.25 -6.08
CA PHE A 53 -9.00 -6.56 -5.08
C PHE A 53 -9.46 -7.55 -4.03
N LEU A 54 -10.71 -7.49 -3.56
CA LEU A 54 -11.27 -8.50 -2.66
C LEU A 54 -11.19 -9.91 -3.27
N ILE A 55 -11.61 -10.07 -4.53
CA ILE A 55 -11.54 -11.34 -5.24
C ILE A 55 -10.09 -11.83 -5.35
N LYS A 56 -9.15 -10.94 -5.70
CA LYS A 56 -7.72 -11.29 -5.78
C LYS A 56 -7.10 -11.66 -4.43
N LEU A 57 -7.65 -11.13 -3.33
CA LEU A 57 -7.27 -11.48 -1.97
C LEU A 57 -7.97 -12.75 -1.46
N GLY A 58 -8.85 -13.37 -2.27
CA GLY A 58 -9.63 -14.55 -1.87
C GLY A 58 -10.75 -14.22 -0.88
N ILE A 59 -11.10 -12.95 -0.73
CA ILE A 59 -12.20 -12.51 0.13
C ILE A 59 -13.49 -12.60 -0.69
N CYS A 60 -14.20 -13.71 -0.51
CA CYS A 60 -15.53 -13.95 -1.08
C CYS A 60 -16.61 -13.71 -0.02
N ASP A 61 -17.76 -13.21 -0.45
CA ASP A 61 -18.95 -13.12 0.40
C ASP A 61 -19.51 -14.53 0.61
N LEU A 62 -19.56 -14.98 1.87
CA LEU A 62 -20.05 -16.30 2.25
C LEU A 62 -21.58 -16.43 2.14
N HIS A 63 -22.28 -15.30 1.98
CA HIS A 63 -23.74 -15.21 2.06
C HIS A 63 -24.44 -14.99 0.72
N THR A 64 -23.68 -14.87 -0.38
CA THR A 64 -24.24 -14.91 -1.74
C THR A 64 -24.14 -16.34 -2.27
N PRO A 65 -25.25 -17.09 -2.38
CA PRO A 65 -25.25 -18.41 -3.00
C PRO A 65 -24.82 -18.26 -4.46
N THR A 66 -23.96 -19.16 -4.91
CA THR A 66 -23.53 -19.29 -6.31
C THR A 66 -24.71 -19.64 -7.21
#